data_AF-A0A7W0HCL9-F1
#
_entry.id   AF-A0A7W0HCL9-F1
#
_cell.length_a   1.000
_cell.length_b   1.000
_cell.length_c   1.000
_cell.angle_alpha   90.00
_cell.angle_beta   90.00
_cell.angle_gamma   90.00
#
_symmetry.space_group_name_H-M   'P 1'
#
loop_
_entity.id
_entity.type
_entity.pdbx_description
1 polymer ?
#
loop_
_entity_poly.entity_id
_entity_poly.type
_entity_poly.pdbx_seq_one_letter_code
_entity_poly.pdbx_strand_id
1 'polypeptide(L)'
;RRTEVGATAKLIVGAGRAQGFEPADLVGAIVDHSHLDGEDVRNVRVLERFSFAEVPADRASEVVEKVTGNEVRGVSLRLEVAKR
;
A
#
# COMPACT_ATOMS: atom_id res chain seq x y z
N ARG A 1 -5.29 16.78 -15.29
CA ARG A 1 -6.24 16.98 -14.16
C ARG A 1 -5.41 17.41 -12.96
N ARG A 2 -5.73 18.52 -12.31
CA ARG A 2 -5.05 18.96 -11.09
C ARG A 2 -5.62 18.07 -9.99
N THR A 3 -4.93 17.01 -9.61
CA THR A 3 -5.33 16.21 -8.44
C THR A 3 -5.21 17.18 -7.27
N GLU A 4 -6.36 17.60 -6.73
CA GLU A 4 -6.39 18.22 -5.41
C GLU A 4 -5.57 17.31 -4.50
N VAL A 5 -4.69 17.88 -3.69
CA VAL A 5 -4.05 17.12 -2.61
C VAL A 5 -5.15 16.82 -1.61
N GLY A 6 -5.99 15.84 -1.96
CA GLY A 6 -7.06 15.32 -1.13
C GLY A 6 -6.45 14.69 0.11
N ALA A 7 -7.29 14.47 1.12
CA ALA A 7 -6.87 13.74 2.29
C ALA A 7 -6.23 12.40 1.86
N THR A 8 -5.01 12.14 2.32
CA THR A 8 -4.38 10.83 2.15
C THR A 8 -4.61 10.00 3.40
N ALA A 9 -4.66 8.69 3.21
CA ALA A 9 -4.66 7.72 4.30
C ALA A 9 -3.38 6.90 4.23
N LYS A 10 -2.78 6.66 5.39
CA LYS A 10 -1.62 5.79 5.51
C LYS A 10 -2.08 4.35 5.64
N LEU A 11 -1.56 3.50 4.77
CA LEU A 11 -1.72 2.06 4.83
C LEU A 11 -0.47 1.46 5.47
N ILE A 12 -0.67 0.46 6.33
CA ILE A 12 0.39 -0.36 6.91
C ILE A 12 0.27 -1.74 6.29
N VAL A 13 1.39 -2.31 5.86
CA VAL A 13 1.47 -3.65 5.30
C VAL A 13 2.32 -4.50 6.22
N GLY A 14 1.81 -5.68 6.58
CA GLY A 14 2.49 -6.67 7.43
C GLY A 14 3.70 -7.35 6.78
N ALA A 15 4.26 -6.76 5.71
CA ALA A 15 5.42 -7.26 4.98
C ALA A 15 6.55 -6.21 4.96
N GLY A 16 7.79 -6.66 5.15
CA GLY A 16 8.99 -5.81 5.22
C GLY A 16 10.24 -6.43 4.61
N ARG A 17 11.37 -5.73 4.73
CA ARG A 17 12.67 -6.13 4.14
C ARG A 17 13.15 -7.50 4.58
N ALA A 18 12.85 -7.92 5.82
CA ALA A 18 13.22 -9.23 6.33
C ALA A 18 12.60 -10.39 5.53
N GLN A 19 11.52 -10.12 4.79
CA GLN A 19 10.86 -11.07 3.89
C GLN A 19 11.25 -10.86 2.41
N GLY A 20 12.25 -10.01 2.13
CA GLY A 20 12.67 -9.66 0.77
C GLY A 20 11.72 -8.68 0.06
N PHE A 21 10.86 -7.98 0.81
CA PHE A 21 9.91 -7.02 0.27
C PHE A 21 10.61 -5.69 -0.06
N GLU A 22 10.37 -5.16 -1.26
CA GLU A 22 10.96 -3.92 -1.76
C GLU A 22 9.89 -2.82 -1.99
N PRO A 23 10.26 -1.54 -2.09
CA PRO A 23 9.30 -0.47 -2.36
C PRO A 23 8.50 -0.69 -3.65
N ALA A 24 9.13 -1.26 -4.68
CA ALA A 24 8.47 -1.57 -5.95
C ALA A 24 7.39 -2.65 -5.79
N ASP A 25 7.61 -3.65 -4.91
CA ASP A 25 6.62 -4.68 -4.63
C ASP A 25 5.38 -4.09 -3.95
N LEU A 26 5.57 -3.14 -3.03
CA LEU A 26 4.46 -2.46 -2.37
C LEU A 26 3.64 -1.64 -3.37
N VAL A 27 4.30 -0.86 -4.23
CA VAL A 27 3.61 -0.06 -5.25
C VAL A 27 2.88 -0.97 -6.23
N GLY A 28 3.55 -2.01 -6.74
CA GLY A 28 2.96 -2.99 -7.66
C GLY A 28 1.74 -3.67 -7.04
N ALA A 29 1.84 -4.18 -5.81
CA ALA A 29 0.73 -4.82 -5.12
C ALA A 29 -0.52 -3.91 -4.99
N ILE A 30 -0.32 -2.61 -4.77
CA ILE A 30 -1.43 -1.67 -4.69
C ILE A 30 -1.99 -1.39 -6.08
N VAL A 31 -1.15 -1.11 -7.07
CA VAL A 31 -1.57 -0.75 -8.44
C VAL A 31 -2.25 -1.93 -9.13
N ASP A 32 -1.67 -3.14 -9.06
CA ASP A 32 -2.17 -4.34 -9.74
C ASP A 32 -3.54 -4.80 -9.24
N HIS A 33 -3.86 -4.49 -7.98
CA HIS A 33 -5.09 -4.93 -7.32
C HIS A 33 -6.04 -3.78 -6.97
N SER A 34 -5.76 -2.55 -7.41
CA SER A 34 -6.66 -1.42 -7.26
C SER A 34 -6.82 -0.66 -8.58
N HIS A 35 -7.60 0.41 -8.57
CA HIS A 35 -7.71 1.32 -9.72
C HIS A 35 -6.80 2.55 -9.56
N LEU A 36 -5.79 2.45 -8.69
CA LEU A 36 -4.82 3.51 -8.44
C LEU A 36 -3.63 3.36 -9.37
N ASP A 37 -3.09 4.51 -9.80
CA ASP A 37 -1.83 4.55 -10.53
C ASP A 37 -0.65 4.71 -9.56
N GLY A 38 0.57 4.41 -10.02
CA GLY A 38 1.77 4.55 -9.20
C GLY A 38 2.00 5.98 -8.66
N GLU A 39 1.41 6.99 -9.32
CA GLU A 39 1.43 8.39 -8.87
C GLU A 39 0.48 8.70 -7.70
N ASP A 40 -0.52 7.86 -7.47
CA ASP A 40 -1.44 7.96 -6.34
C ASP A 40 -0.83 7.36 -5.06
N VAL A 41 0.13 6.44 -5.22
CA VAL A 41 0.84 5.80 -4.10
C VAL A 41 2.06 6.63 -3.72
N ARG A 42 2.03 7.25 -2.54
CA ARG A 42 3.02 8.22 -2.06
C ARG A 42 3.63 7.79 -0.73
N ASN A 43 4.69 8.46 -0.32
CA ASN A 43 5.32 8.29 1.00
C ASN A 43 5.64 6.82 1.35
N VAL A 44 6.07 6.05 0.35
CA VAL A 44 6.38 4.62 0.47
C VAL A 44 7.64 4.42 1.30
N ARG A 45 7.51 3.64 2.37
CA ARG A 45 8.64 3.24 3.22
C ARG A 45 8.52 1.78 3.59
N VAL A 46 9.56 1.02 3.26
CA VAL A 46 9.72 -0.36 3.72
C VAL A 46 10.64 -0.35 4.93
N LEU A 47 10.24 -1.02 6.00
CA LEU A 47 11.05 -1.27 7.20
C LEU A 47 11.35 -2.76 7.30
N GLU A 48 12.06 -3.18 8.34
CA GLU A 48 12.47 -4.58 8.49
C GLU A 48 11.29 -5.56 8.52
N ARG A 49 10.24 -5.24 9.30
CA ARG A 49 9.11 -6.16 9.56
C ARG A 49 7.78 -5.76 8.94
N PHE A 50 7.67 -4.51 8.52
CA PHE A 50 6.44 -3.96 7.96
C PHE A 50 6.80 -2.83 7.00
N SER A 51 5.82 -2.38 6.25
CA SER A 51 5.97 -1.25 5.33
C SER A 51 4.74 -0.38 5.41
N PHE A 52 4.84 0.82 4.84
CA PHE A 52 3.70 1.72 4.74
C PHE A 52 3.78 2.54 3.45
N ALA A 53 2.60 2.94 3.00
CA ALA A 53 2.40 3.80 1.86
C ALA A 53 1.19 4.70 2.15
N GLU A 54 1.10 5.83 1.46
CA GLU A 54 -0.06 6.71 1.52
C GLU A 54 -0.79 6.68 0.19
N VAL A 55 -2.11 6.56 0.25
CA VAL A 55 -3.02 6.55 -0.90
C VAL A 55 -4.14 7.57 -0.69
N PRO A 56 -4.92 7.93 -1.72
CA PRO A 56 -6.12 8.75 -1.56
C PRO A 56 -7.06 8.16 -0.49
N ALA A 57 -7.50 8.96 0.48
CA ALA A 57 -8.26 8.48 1.63
C ALA A 57 -9.62 7.89 1.25
N ASP A 58 -10.23 8.38 0.18
CA ASP A 58 -11.47 7.86 -0.40
C ASP A 58 -11.32 6.44 -0.97
N ARG A 59 -10.07 6.03 -1.31
CA ARG A 59 -9.74 4.71 -1.86
C ARG A 59 -9.09 3.77 -0.87
N ALA A 60 -8.71 4.26 0.31
CA ALA A 60 -7.96 3.48 1.30
C ALA A 60 -8.66 2.18 1.71
N SER A 61 -9.98 2.23 1.97
CA SER A 61 -10.76 1.05 2.34
C SER A 61 -10.82 0.02 1.21
N GLU A 62 -11.04 0.48 -0.02
CA GLU A 62 -11.08 -0.37 -1.22
C GLU A 62 -9.74 -1.08 -1.45
N VAL A 63 -8.62 -0.37 -1.30
CA VAL A 63 -7.27 -0.94 -1.42
C VAL A 63 -7.03 -2.00 -0.34
N VAL A 64 -7.41 -1.74 0.91
CA VAL A 64 -7.26 -2.71 2.01
C VAL A 64 -8.02 -4.00 1.71
N GLU A 65 -9.27 -3.89 1.27
CA GLU A 65 -10.11 -5.06 0.95
C GLU A 65 -9.56 -5.86 -0.24
N LYS A 66 -9.10 -5.19 -1.30
CA LYS A 66 -8.64 -5.87 -2.52
C LYS A 66 -7.24 -6.47 -2.40
N VAL A 67 -6.35 -5.88 -1.61
CA VAL A 67 -4.94 -6.31 -1.50
C VAL A 67 -4.74 -7.30 -0.35
N THR A 68 -5.54 -7.21 0.72
CA THR A 68 -5.42 -8.14 1.85
C THR A 68 -5.75 -9.57 1.42
N GLY A 69 -4.86 -10.51 1.73
CA GLY A 69 -4.98 -11.92 1.35
C GLY A 69 -4.30 -12.28 0.03
N ASN A 70 -3.85 -11.30 -0.76
CA ASN A 70 -3.01 -11.57 -1.92
C ASN A 70 -1.59 -11.95 -1.48
N GLU A 71 -0.90 -12.66 -2.36
CA GLU A 71 0.47 -13.09 -2.16
C GLU A 71 1.39 -12.33 -3.10
N VAL A 72 2.46 -11.74 -2.54
CA VAL A 72 3.50 -11.07 -3.32
C VAL A 72 4.83 -11.67 -2.90
N ARG A 73 5.55 -12.24 -3.88
CA ARG A 73 6.82 -12.97 -3.67
C ARG A 73 6.73 -14.06 -2.59
N GLY A 74 5.63 -14.82 -2.52
CA GLY A 74 5.47 -15.86 -1.50
C GLY A 74 5.07 -15.33 -0.11
N VAL A 75 4.83 -14.02 0.03
CA VAL A 75 4.44 -13.38 1.28
C VAL A 75 2.96 -12.98 1.20
N SER A 76 2.13 -13.55 2.07
CA SER A 76 0.73 -13.13 2.20
C SER A 76 0.66 -11.72 2.78
N LEU A 77 0.01 -10.83 2.04
CA LEU A 77 -0.14 -9.44 2.42
C LEU A 77 -1.34 -9.25 3.36
N ARG A 78 -1.09 -8.51 4.44
CA ARG A 78 -2.13 -7.96 5.31
C ARG A 78 -1.99 -6.45 5.31
N LEU A 79 -3.02 -5.75 4.83
CA LEU A 79 -3.07 -4.30 4.80
C LEU A 79 -4.07 -3.79 5.83
N GLU A 80 -3.73 -2.68 6.47
CA GLU A 80 -4.62 -1.99 7.41
C GLU A 80 -4.48 -0.48 7.24
N VAL A 81 -5.59 0.26 7.37
CA VAL A 81 -5.53 1.72 7.47
C VAL A 81 -4.97 2.09 8.84
N ALA A 82 -3.88 2.84 8.87
CA ALA A 82 -3.30 3.35 10.10
C ALA A 82 -4.33 4.24 10.82
N LYS A 83 -4.71 3.85 12.03
CA LYS A 83 -5.50 4.71 12.91
C LYS A 83 -4.60 5.86 13.37
N ARG A 84 -5.11 7.09 13.29
CA ARG A 84 -4.44 8.28 13.83
C ARG A 84 -4.26 8.18 15.33
#